data_AF-A0A2W5XI49-F1
#
_entry.id   AF-A0A2W5XI49-F1
#
_cell.length_a   1.000
_cell.length_b   1.000
_cell.length_c   1.000
_cell.angle_alpha   90.00
_cell.angle_beta   90.00
_cell.angle_gamma   90.00
#
_symmetry.space_group_name_H-M   'P 1'
#
loop_
_entity.id
_entity.type
_entity.pdbx_description
1 polymer ?
#
loop_
_entity_poly.entity_id
_entity_poly.type
_entity_poly.pdbx_seq_one_letter_code
_entity_poly.pdbx_strand_id
1 'polypeptide(L)'
;MARHQPNARDGGWRGQSRVDGSRDRGAARLACYPPGVAPIGYLETGVIYCDDNLHRLSQFPADCIDLIYLDPPFFSNRHYEVIWGDEAEIRSFEDRWEGGIHVYVEWMRERVIELRRILKPTGTFYLHCDEHASHYLKVMLDEVFGRENFLNEIIWHYQTSSGAPKKWLHRNHDTIFRYAASRPALVTWNHPREPWPEATLRKWQHDEEGRVYRVQNKFDKRYYIDPAGKLADDVWEITLSSRTKERLGYPTQKPEALMEKIISASTDPGDIVLDPFCGCGTTLVAAQKLGRQWIGIDISPTAVDLERRRLVKVGATEVKLVGMPVTEAQLADLKPFEFQNWVINRMNGTHSPHKVGDMGIDGFSFMLHEPIQVKQSRAIGRNVVDNFETAVKRSGKNKGYIVAFSFGKGAYEEAARVKGADGLAITLLTVADLLEGKADLVTPETGLFGTDLPLPDPRSPDARPSVEELVASDTGQELGQVAESGEPYL
;
A
#
# COMPACT_ATOMS: atom_id res chain seq x y z
N MET A 1 58.25 28.37 48.17
CA MET A 1 57.28 29.46 47.91
C MET A 1 55.93 28.83 47.57
N ALA A 2 54.87 29.42 48.11
CA ALA A 2 53.45 29.04 48.18
C ALA A 2 52.86 28.00 47.19
N ARG A 3 52.06 27.08 47.77
CA ARG A 3 51.05 26.26 47.10
C ARG A 3 49.86 27.14 46.68
N HIS A 4 49.32 26.92 45.48
CA HIS A 4 47.95 27.32 45.11
C HIS A 4 47.30 26.24 44.22
N GLN A 5 46.20 25.70 44.73
CA GLN A 5 45.07 25.07 44.02
C GLN A 5 44.03 26.21 43.77
N PRO A 6 42.83 26.03 43.14
CA PRO A 6 42.27 24.87 42.41
C PRO A 6 41.31 25.22 41.21
N ASN A 7 40.69 24.14 40.67
CA ASN A 7 39.26 23.95 40.35
C ASN A 7 38.70 24.08 38.92
N ALA A 8 38.26 22.89 38.45
CA ALA A 8 37.18 22.65 37.52
C ALA A 8 35.85 23.28 37.99
N ARG A 9 35.00 23.64 37.02
CA ARG A 9 33.59 23.98 37.27
C ARG A 9 32.68 23.20 36.33
N ASP A 10 31.85 22.39 36.97
CA ASP A 10 30.62 21.80 36.48
C ASP A 10 29.64 22.89 36.01
N GLY A 11 29.03 22.67 34.85
CA GLY A 11 27.89 23.45 34.34
C GLY A 11 26.58 22.68 34.51
N GLY A 12 26.22 22.34 35.74
CA GLY A 12 24.90 21.78 36.06
C GLY A 12 23.83 22.87 36.07
N TRP A 13 22.76 22.69 35.29
CA TRP A 13 21.54 23.49 35.43
C TRP A 13 20.74 22.98 36.65
N ARG A 14 20.82 23.71 37.76
CA ARG A 14 19.85 23.62 38.87
C ARG A 14 18.94 24.84 38.86
N GLY A 15 17.65 24.58 38.67
CA GLY A 15 16.56 25.44 39.14
C GLY A 15 15.55 24.56 39.87
N GLN A 16 15.73 24.38 41.19
CA GLN A 16 14.71 23.80 42.07
C GLN A 16 13.68 24.88 42.41
N SER A 17 12.39 24.55 42.33
CA SER A 17 11.46 24.96 43.39
C SER A 17 10.36 23.92 43.62
N ARG A 18 10.47 23.33 44.83
CA ARG A 18 9.45 22.82 45.75
C ARG A 18 8.28 21.99 45.22
N VAL A 19 8.32 20.72 45.66
CA VAL A 19 7.18 19.84 45.87
C VAL A 19 6.27 20.45 46.93
N ASP A 20 5.00 20.67 46.57
CA ASP A 20 3.90 20.64 47.52
C ASP A 20 2.78 19.77 46.94
N GLY A 21 2.24 18.91 47.79
CA GLY A 21 1.30 17.86 47.42
C GLY A 21 -0.10 18.41 47.21
N SER A 22 -0.65 18.15 46.02
CA SER A 22 -2.09 17.99 45.88
C SER A 22 -2.36 16.96 44.80
N ARG A 23 -3.10 15.93 45.23
CA ARG A 23 -3.69 14.88 44.40
C ARG A 23 -4.55 15.53 43.31
N ASP A 24 -4.65 14.81 42.19
CA ASP A 24 -5.71 14.96 41.20
C ASP A 24 -5.61 16.12 40.21
N ARG A 25 -4.79 15.96 39.16
CA ARG A 25 -4.81 16.80 37.93
C ARG A 25 -4.67 15.97 36.65
N GLY A 26 -5.42 14.86 36.58
CA GLY A 26 -5.54 14.03 35.37
C GLY A 26 -6.69 14.40 34.43
N ALA A 27 -7.50 15.43 34.73
CA ALA A 27 -8.77 15.68 34.03
C ALA A 27 -8.86 16.99 33.24
N ALA A 28 -7.76 17.73 33.05
CA ALA A 28 -7.82 19.08 32.45
C ALA A 28 -6.81 19.27 31.31
N ARG A 29 -6.95 18.49 30.23
CA ARG A 29 -6.47 18.82 28.87
C ARG A 29 -7.25 17.97 27.85
N LEU A 30 -8.55 18.22 27.80
CA LEU A 30 -9.49 17.64 26.82
C LEU A 30 -10.01 18.71 25.84
N ALA A 31 -9.27 19.82 25.69
CA ALA A 31 -9.72 21.01 24.98
C ALA A 31 -8.71 21.43 23.91
N CYS A 32 -8.62 20.64 22.84
CA CYS A 32 -8.19 21.05 21.50
C CYS A 32 -8.89 20.13 20.47
N TYR A 33 -10.23 20.08 20.49
CA TYR A 33 -11.00 19.41 19.44
C TYR A 33 -11.65 20.46 18.53
N PRO A 34 -11.62 20.29 17.19
CA PRO A 34 -12.56 21.01 16.35
C PRO A 34 -13.99 20.60 16.77
N PRO A 35 -14.92 21.57 16.96
CA PRO A 35 -16.26 21.25 17.43
C PRO A 35 -17.05 20.53 16.33
N GLY A 36 -17.57 19.32 16.63
CA GLY A 36 -18.76 18.83 15.92
C GLY A 36 -18.80 17.37 15.43
N VAL A 37 -17.86 16.48 15.74
CA VAL A 37 -17.95 15.10 15.24
C VAL A 37 -18.22 14.11 16.37
N ALA A 38 -19.45 13.61 16.45
CA ALA A 38 -19.81 12.57 17.40
C ALA A 38 -19.12 11.24 17.01
N PRO A 39 -18.60 10.47 17.98
CA PRO A 39 -18.03 9.16 17.69
C PRO A 39 -19.09 8.23 17.11
N ILE A 40 -18.70 7.41 16.15
CA ILE A 40 -19.61 6.43 15.52
C ILE A 40 -19.97 5.37 16.58
N GLY A 41 -21.26 5.16 16.84
CA GLY A 41 -21.75 4.22 17.87
C GLY A 41 -21.47 2.73 17.59
N TYR A 42 -20.94 2.39 16.41
CA TYR A 42 -20.51 1.06 16.00
C TYR A 42 -19.26 1.18 15.13
N LEU A 43 -18.20 0.45 15.47
CA LEU A 43 -17.00 0.37 14.63
C LEU A 43 -17.21 -0.70 13.55
N GLU A 44 -17.33 -0.25 12.30
CA GLU A 44 -17.43 -1.14 11.16
C GLU A 44 -16.06 -1.68 10.72
N THR A 45 -16.00 -2.97 10.43
CA THR A 45 -14.79 -3.68 9.96
C THR A 45 -15.00 -4.25 8.56
N GLY A 46 -13.93 -4.68 7.89
CA GLY A 46 -14.01 -5.09 6.49
C GLY A 46 -14.22 -3.90 5.54
N VAL A 47 -13.76 -2.73 5.98
CA VAL A 47 -14.00 -1.44 5.34
C VAL A 47 -12.68 -0.76 4.99
N ILE A 48 -12.66 -0.12 3.83
CA ILE A 48 -11.59 0.78 3.39
C ILE A 48 -12.17 2.17 3.23
N TYR A 49 -11.58 3.14 3.93
CA TYR A 49 -11.95 4.54 3.85
C TYR A 49 -11.02 5.27 2.87
N CYS A 50 -11.60 5.85 1.81
CA CYS A 50 -10.96 6.84 0.98
C CYS A 50 -11.11 8.23 1.64
N ASP A 51 -10.18 8.59 2.52
CA ASP A 51 -10.30 9.79 3.36
C ASP A 51 -8.93 10.24 3.91
N ASP A 52 -8.85 11.45 4.48
CA ASP A 52 -7.74 11.80 5.35
C ASP A 52 -7.82 10.99 6.65
N ASN A 53 -6.69 10.36 7.02
CA ASN A 53 -6.67 9.47 8.16
C ASN A 53 -6.88 10.19 9.50
N LEU A 54 -6.39 11.42 9.69
CA LEU A 54 -6.61 12.16 10.93
C LEU A 54 -8.10 12.48 11.09
N HIS A 55 -8.75 12.92 10.01
CA HIS A 55 -10.19 13.11 9.99
C HIS A 55 -10.93 11.83 10.38
N ARG A 56 -10.61 10.69 9.76
CA ARG A 56 -11.29 9.42 10.03
C ARG A 56 -11.03 8.87 11.44
N LEU A 57 -9.79 8.90 11.90
CA LEU A 57 -9.38 8.42 13.23
C LEU A 57 -10.10 9.17 14.35
N SER A 58 -10.33 10.47 14.19
CA SER A 58 -11.06 11.30 15.17
C SER A 58 -12.49 10.83 15.46
N GLN A 59 -13.07 10.03 14.55
CA GLN A 59 -14.45 9.53 14.64
C GLN A 59 -14.55 8.15 15.31
N PHE A 60 -13.42 7.46 15.45
CA PHE A 60 -13.40 6.10 16.00
C PHE A 60 -13.59 6.15 17.52
N PRO A 61 -14.33 5.18 18.11
CA PRO A 61 -14.41 5.06 19.57
C PRO A 61 -13.01 4.80 20.18
N ALA A 62 -12.84 5.11 21.46
CA ALA A 62 -11.61 4.76 22.17
C ALA A 62 -11.54 3.23 22.39
N ASP A 63 -10.32 2.71 22.60
CA ASP A 63 -10.05 1.32 22.98
C ASP A 63 -10.78 0.28 22.10
N CYS A 64 -10.74 0.45 20.78
CA CYS A 64 -11.48 -0.38 19.82
C CYS A 64 -10.60 -1.21 18.87
N ILE A 65 -9.29 -0.93 18.79
CA ILE A 65 -8.35 -1.61 17.88
C ILE A 65 -7.38 -2.50 18.67
N ASP A 66 -7.10 -3.70 18.16
CA ASP A 66 -6.16 -4.66 18.76
C ASP A 66 -4.73 -4.48 18.25
N LEU A 67 -4.57 -4.19 16.96
CA LEU A 67 -3.27 -3.93 16.36
C LEU A 67 -3.32 -2.77 15.38
N ILE A 68 -2.35 -1.87 15.50
CA ILE A 68 -2.12 -0.79 14.56
C ILE A 68 -0.75 -1.01 13.93
N TYR A 69 -0.70 -1.09 12.61
CA TYR A 69 0.55 -1.05 11.85
C TYR A 69 0.60 0.24 11.04
N LEU A 70 1.65 1.04 11.24
CA LEU A 70 1.82 2.36 10.65
C LEU A 70 3.04 2.38 9.74
N ASP A 71 2.81 2.60 8.44
CA ASP A 71 3.84 2.74 7.40
C ASP A 71 3.68 4.10 6.70
N PRO A 72 3.92 5.22 7.41
CA PRO A 72 3.73 6.54 6.84
C PRO A 72 4.74 6.80 5.71
N PRO A 73 4.46 7.75 4.81
CA PRO A 73 5.47 8.19 3.84
C PRO A 73 6.73 8.65 4.59
N PHE A 74 7.91 8.11 4.24
CA PHE A 74 9.12 8.47 4.97
C PHE A 74 9.57 9.90 4.67
N PHE A 75 10.22 10.52 5.65
CA PHE A 75 10.89 11.82 5.51
C PHE A 75 12.21 11.67 4.75
N SER A 76 12.19 11.08 3.56
CA SER A 76 13.43 10.86 2.80
C SER A 76 13.93 12.13 2.12
N ASN A 77 13.16 13.22 2.17
CA ASN A 77 13.35 14.45 1.39
C ASN A 77 13.55 14.16 -0.12
N ARG A 78 13.16 12.94 -0.54
CA ARG A 78 13.20 12.45 -1.91
C ARG A 78 11.79 12.50 -2.43
N HIS A 79 11.68 13.00 -3.66
CA HIS A 79 10.52 12.83 -4.49
C HIS A 79 10.25 11.33 -4.64
N TYR A 80 9.20 10.81 -4.00
CA TYR A 80 8.77 9.45 -4.27
C TYR A 80 8.31 9.36 -5.73
N GLU A 81 8.74 8.32 -6.41
CA GLU A 81 8.39 8.06 -7.80
C GLU A 81 7.26 7.03 -7.77
N VAL A 82 6.03 7.42 -8.11
CA VAL A 82 4.96 6.42 -8.29
C VAL A 82 5.07 5.89 -9.72
N ILE A 83 5.79 4.79 -9.89
CA ILE A 83 5.92 4.08 -11.16
C ILE A 83 5.17 2.75 -11.03
N TRP A 84 4.29 2.47 -11.98
CA TRP A 84 3.70 1.15 -12.19
C TRP A 84 4.36 0.52 -13.42
N GLY A 85 5.11 -0.58 -13.24
CA GLY A 85 5.80 -1.31 -14.32
C GLY A 85 7.25 -0.86 -14.56
N ASP A 86 8.06 -1.75 -15.14
CA ASP A 86 9.52 -1.60 -15.23
C ASP A 86 9.97 -0.33 -15.98
N GLU A 87 10.91 0.35 -15.34
CA GLU A 87 11.75 1.49 -15.78
C GLU A 87 11.09 2.87 -16.01
N ALA A 88 11.36 3.74 -15.01
CA ALA A 88 11.54 5.19 -15.05
C ALA A 88 10.31 6.11 -15.26
N GLU A 89 9.79 6.63 -14.15
CA GLU A 89 9.15 7.94 -14.10
C GLU A 89 9.61 8.75 -12.88
N ILE A 90 10.37 9.82 -13.12
CA ILE A 90 10.78 10.82 -12.13
C ILE A 90 9.65 11.85 -12.02
N ARG A 91 8.91 11.91 -10.91
CA ARG A 91 8.01 13.05 -10.61
C ARG A 91 7.99 13.41 -9.14
N SER A 92 8.19 14.69 -8.89
CA SER A 92 8.31 15.32 -7.58
C SER A 92 7.02 15.30 -6.78
N PHE A 93 7.00 14.58 -5.65
CA PHE A 93 6.17 15.03 -4.52
C PHE A 93 6.74 16.38 -4.09
N GLU A 94 6.11 17.46 -4.55
CA GLU A 94 6.42 18.83 -4.13
C GLU A 94 6.09 19.02 -2.64
N ASP A 95 7.05 19.57 -1.91
CA ASP A 95 6.93 20.39 -0.68
C ASP A 95 5.95 19.98 0.43
N ARG A 96 5.76 18.69 0.71
CA ARG A 96 4.98 18.29 1.91
C ARG A 96 5.59 18.72 3.23
N TRP A 97 6.90 18.99 3.27
CA TRP A 97 7.63 19.28 4.50
C TRP A 97 8.43 20.58 4.42
N GLU A 98 7.93 21.61 3.72
CA GLU A 98 8.44 22.97 3.91
C GLU A 98 8.44 23.31 5.41
N GLY A 99 9.63 23.44 6.00
CA GLY A 99 9.83 23.57 7.45
C GLY A 99 10.59 22.41 8.12
N GLY A 100 10.96 21.38 7.36
CA GLY A 100 11.89 20.32 7.78
C GLY A 100 11.27 19.24 8.67
N ILE A 101 12.14 18.46 9.32
CA ILE A 101 11.76 17.26 10.09
C ILE A 101 10.74 17.55 11.21
N HIS A 102 10.76 18.76 11.79
CA HIS A 102 9.82 19.13 12.85
C HIS A 102 8.37 19.18 12.36
N VAL A 103 8.13 19.68 11.14
CA VAL A 103 6.79 19.69 10.54
C VAL A 103 6.29 18.26 10.32
N TYR A 104 7.17 17.37 9.85
CA TYR A 104 6.86 15.95 9.72
C TYR A 104 6.49 15.29 11.04
N VAL A 105 7.29 15.54 12.09
CA VAL A 105 7.07 14.97 13.42
C VAL A 105 5.75 15.46 14.02
N GLU A 106 5.43 16.75 13.90
CA GLU A 106 4.17 17.29 14.41
C GLU A 106 2.95 16.78 13.62
N TRP A 107 3.07 16.65 12.29
CA TRP A 107 2.05 16.02 11.46
C TRP A 107 1.80 14.55 11.85
N MET A 108 2.86 13.81 12.18
CA MET A 108 2.74 12.45 12.72
C MET A 108 2.16 12.45 14.14
N ARG A 109 2.53 13.40 14.99
CA ARG A 109 2.09 13.49 16.38
C ARG A 109 0.56 13.57 16.49
N GLU A 110 -0.08 14.40 15.69
CA GLU A 110 -1.55 14.53 15.68
C GLU A 110 -2.23 13.18 15.44
N ARG A 111 -1.72 12.40 14.48
CA ARG A 111 -2.23 11.06 14.16
C ARG A 111 -1.95 10.07 15.27
N VAL A 112 -0.73 10.07 15.80
CA VAL A 112 -0.30 9.15 16.85
C VAL A 112 -1.08 9.34 18.14
N ILE A 113 -1.48 10.57 18.47
CA ILE A 113 -2.39 10.85 19.61
C ILE A 113 -3.73 10.13 19.43
N GLU A 114 -4.34 10.23 18.24
CA GLU A 114 -5.60 9.53 17.96
C GLU A 114 -5.41 8.00 17.91
N LEU A 115 -4.32 7.52 17.31
CA LEU A 115 -3.99 6.09 17.28
C LEU A 115 -3.80 5.51 18.70
N ARG A 116 -3.15 6.27 19.58
CA ARG A 116 -3.03 5.90 20.99
C ARG A 116 -4.39 5.83 21.69
N ARG A 117 -5.32 6.74 21.38
CA ARG A 117 -6.65 6.79 21.98
C ARG A 117 -7.52 5.58 21.59
N ILE A 118 -7.42 5.13 20.35
CA ILE A 118 -8.25 4.03 19.83
C ILE A 118 -7.66 2.63 20.08
N LEU A 119 -6.39 2.54 20.45
CA LEU A 119 -5.74 1.26 20.72
C LEU A 119 -6.17 0.71 22.08
N LYS A 120 -6.68 -0.53 22.11
CA LYS A 120 -7.08 -1.23 23.33
C LYS A 120 -5.92 -1.34 24.32
N PRO A 121 -6.18 -1.45 25.64
CA PRO A 121 -5.13 -1.69 26.64
C PRO A 121 -4.26 -2.93 26.38
N THR A 122 -4.83 -3.96 25.73
CA THR A 122 -4.15 -5.22 25.32
C THR A 122 -3.48 -5.11 23.95
N GLY A 123 -3.72 -4.02 23.22
CA GLY A 123 -3.29 -3.85 21.85
C GLY A 123 -1.84 -3.41 21.68
N THR A 124 -1.33 -3.63 20.47
CA THR A 124 0.05 -3.28 20.09
C THR A 124 0.08 -2.28 18.94
N PHE A 125 0.93 -1.26 19.09
CA PHE A 125 1.23 -0.28 18.05
C PHE A 125 2.58 -0.58 17.41
N TYR A 126 2.63 -0.57 16.08
CA TYR A 126 3.84 -0.69 15.29
C TYR A 126 4.02 0.54 14.40
N LEU A 127 5.22 1.14 14.42
CA LEU A 127 5.61 2.21 13.49
C LEU A 127 6.84 1.81 12.70
N HIS A 128 6.68 1.69 11.39
CA HIS A 128 7.76 1.52 10.44
C HIS A 128 8.45 2.86 10.17
N CYS A 129 9.78 2.89 10.27
CA CYS A 129 10.61 4.06 9.99
C CYS A 129 11.84 3.69 9.16
N ASP A 130 12.25 4.62 8.31
CA ASP A 130 13.61 4.65 7.78
C ASP A 130 14.57 5.43 8.71
N GLU A 131 15.85 5.45 8.36
CA GLU A 131 16.90 6.14 9.12
C GLU A 131 16.72 7.66 9.21
N HIS A 132 15.93 8.28 8.31
CA HIS A 132 15.83 9.73 8.20
C HIS A 132 15.00 10.34 9.34
N ALA A 133 13.94 9.64 9.77
CA ALA A 133 13.04 10.13 10.81
C ALA A 133 12.95 9.26 12.08
N SER A 134 13.48 8.02 12.07
CA SER A 134 13.27 7.04 13.15
C SER A 134 13.53 7.60 14.54
N HIS A 135 14.66 8.28 14.76
CA HIS A 135 15.04 8.82 16.06
C HIS A 135 14.09 9.92 16.55
N TYR A 136 13.64 10.80 15.67
CA TYR A 136 12.73 11.90 16.01
C TYR A 136 11.32 11.36 16.30
N LEU A 137 10.86 10.39 15.50
CA LEU A 137 9.60 9.69 15.74
C LEU A 137 9.64 8.90 17.03
N LYS A 138 10.77 8.25 17.37
CA LYS A 138 10.92 7.51 18.62
C LYS A 138 10.73 8.41 19.85
N VAL A 139 11.33 9.59 19.84
CA VAL A 139 11.18 10.57 20.94
C VAL A 139 9.73 11.04 21.05
N MET A 140 9.09 11.37 19.92
CA MET A 140 7.67 11.74 19.91
C MET A 140 6.79 10.60 20.42
N LEU A 141 7.06 9.34 20.04
CA LEU A 141 6.34 8.18 20.54
C LEU A 141 6.52 7.99 22.05
N ASP A 142 7.72 8.20 22.60
CA ASP A 142 7.95 8.15 24.04
C ASP A 142 7.12 9.20 24.80
N GLU A 143 6.90 10.38 24.20
CA GLU A 143 6.05 11.42 24.77
C GLU A 143 4.56 11.07 24.72
N VAL A 144 4.09 10.41 23.65
CA VAL A 144 2.67 10.09 23.48
C VAL A 144 2.27 8.78 24.18
N PHE A 145 3.06 7.72 24.03
CA PHE A 145 2.78 6.42 24.63
C PHE A 145 3.32 6.28 26.05
N GLY A 146 4.32 7.08 26.43
CA GLY A 146 5.11 6.86 27.64
C GLY A 146 6.28 5.93 27.35
N ARG A 147 7.49 6.33 27.77
CA ARG A 147 8.74 5.58 27.54
C ARG A 147 8.69 4.17 28.14
N GLU A 148 7.97 3.98 29.24
CA GLU A 148 7.77 2.71 29.90
C GLU A 148 6.92 1.71 29.09
N ASN A 149 6.19 2.20 28.09
CA ASN A 149 5.35 1.39 27.21
C ASN A 149 6.06 1.01 25.91
N PHE A 150 7.31 1.43 25.74
CA PHE A 150 8.17 0.91 24.68
C PHE A 150 8.49 -0.56 24.95
N LEU A 151 8.17 -1.43 23.99
CA LEU A 151 8.37 -2.87 24.12
C LEU A 151 9.75 -3.28 23.60
N ASN A 152 9.97 -3.07 22.31
CA ASN A 152 11.24 -3.32 21.66
C ASN A 152 11.29 -2.66 20.27
N GLU A 153 12.49 -2.63 19.72
CA GLU A 153 12.77 -2.25 18.34
C GLU A 153 12.94 -3.53 17.52
N ILE A 154 12.35 -3.58 16.34
CA ILE A 154 12.51 -4.69 15.39
C ILE A 154 13.32 -4.18 14.21
N ILE A 155 14.42 -4.86 13.91
CA ILE A 155 15.25 -4.57 12.74
C ILE A 155 14.82 -5.50 11.62
N TRP A 156 14.18 -4.94 10.59
CA TRP A 156 13.81 -5.68 9.41
C TRP A 156 14.94 -5.61 8.39
N HIS A 157 15.70 -6.68 8.25
CA HIS A 157 16.77 -6.82 7.28
C HIS A 157 16.27 -7.49 5.99
N TYR A 158 16.69 -6.96 4.84
CA TYR A 158 16.31 -7.46 3.53
C TYR A 158 17.48 -7.41 2.55
N GLN A 159 17.51 -8.36 1.62
CA GLN A 159 18.56 -8.44 0.62
C GLN A 159 18.17 -7.61 -0.60
N THR A 160 19.08 -6.72 -1.02
CA THR A 160 18.94 -5.95 -2.25
C THR A 160 19.92 -6.48 -3.29
N SER A 161 19.49 -6.54 -4.55
CA SER A 161 20.36 -6.85 -5.70
C SER A 161 21.18 -5.64 -6.16
N SER A 162 21.09 -4.52 -5.43
CA SER A 162 21.76 -3.26 -5.76
C SER A 162 23.27 -3.37 -5.55
N GLY A 163 24.03 -2.76 -6.47
CA GLY A 163 25.49 -2.74 -6.41
C GLY A 163 26.01 -2.07 -5.14
N ALA A 164 27.16 -2.53 -4.66
CA ALA A 164 27.73 -2.06 -3.41
C ALA A 164 28.05 -0.56 -3.41
N PRO A 165 27.53 0.24 -2.45
CA PRO A 165 27.99 1.61 -2.28
C PRO A 165 29.51 1.67 -2.08
N LYS A 166 30.20 2.49 -2.88
CA LYS A 166 31.67 2.60 -2.84
C LYS A 166 32.23 3.27 -1.58
N LYS A 167 31.40 4.04 -0.87
CA LYS A 167 31.82 4.92 0.26
C LYS A 167 31.21 4.55 1.61
N TRP A 168 30.18 3.72 1.64
CA TRP A 168 29.37 3.47 2.84
C TRP A 168 29.00 1.99 2.93
N LEU A 169 28.52 1.57 4.11
CA LEU A 169 27.96 0.23 4.27
C LEU A 169 26.64 0.09 3.49
N HIS A 170 26.29 -1.13 3.11
CA HIS A 170 25.00 -1.40 2.49
C HIS A 170 23.88 -1.12 3.48
N ARG A 171 22.94 -0.29 3.06
CA ARG A 171 21.72 -0.01 3.82
C ARG A 171 20.63 -1.00 3.40
N ASN A 172 20.54 -2.08 4.16
CA ASN A 172 19.68 -3.24 3.89
C ASN A 172 18.74 -3.52 5.07
N HIS A 173 18.39 -2.51 5.85
CA HIS A 173 17.41 -2.66 6.91
C HIS A 173 16.58 -1.40 7.11
N ASP A 174 15.37 -1.62 7.63
CA ASP A 174 14.50 -0.61 8.18
C ASP A 174 14.19 -0.94 9.67
N THR A 175 13.71 0.06 10.40
CA THR A 175 13.39 -0.04 11.82
C THR A 175 11.88 -0.05 12.01
N ILE A 176 11.38 -0.95 12.87
CA ILE A 176 9.98 -0.97 13.29
C ILE A 176 9.91 -0.84 14.82
N PHE A 177 9.35 0.26 15.31
CA PHE A 177 9.13 0.47 16.73
C PHE A 177 7.85 -0.19 17.20
N ARG A 178 7.90 -0.88 18.34
CA ARG A 178 6.76 -1.56 18.94
C ARG A 178 6.42 -0.99 20.32
N TYR A 179 5.17 -0.62 20.53
CA TYR A 179 4.66 -0.06 21.79
C TYR A 179 3.40 -0.78 22.28
N ALA A 180 3.28 -0.87 23.60
CA ALA A 180 2.02 -1.19 24.25
C ALA A 180 1.14 0.07 24.31
N ALA A 181 -0.19 -0.09 24.33
CA ALA A 181 -1.06 1.05 24.62
C ALA A 181 -0.74 1.66 25.99
N SER A 182 -0.72 0.85 27.06
CA SER A 182 -0.66 1.39 28.43
C SER A 182 0.22 0.65 29.43
N ARG A 183 0.29 -0.68 29.36
CA ARG A 183 1.13 -1.50 30.22
C ARG A 183 1.65 -2.69 29.43
N PRO A 184 2.98 -2.89 29.33
CA PRO A 184 3.56 -4.02 28.61
C PRO A 184 3.00 -5.38 29.01
N ALA A 185 2.67 -5.57 30.29
CA ALA A 185 2.16 -6.83 30.82
C ALA A 185 0.75 -7.22 30.34
N LEU A 186 -0.01 -6.28 29.74
CA LEU A 186 -1.36 -6.56 29.23
C LEU A 186 -1.37 -6.97 27.76
N VAL A 187 -0.26 -6.80 27.05
CA VAL A 187 -0.20 -6.96 25.60
C VAL A 187 -0.40 -8.41 25.18
N THR A 188 -1.28 -8.63 24.21
CA THR A 188 -1.41 -9.93 23.53
C THR A 188 -0.10 -10.27 22.83
N TRP A 189 0.48 -11.44 23.15
CA TRP A 189 1.74 -11.88 22.54
C TRP A 189 1.80 -13.40 22.37
N ASN A 190 1.77 -13.86 21.12
CA ASN A 190 1.70 -15.27 20.74
C ASN A 190 3.07 -15.92 20.52
N HIS A 191 4.16 -15.26 20.90
CA HIS A 191 5.52 -15.80 20.88
C HIS A 191 5.88 -16.47 19.54
N PRO A 192 6.10 -15.69 18.45
CA PRO A 192 6.47 -16.24 17.15
C PRO A 192 7.71 -17.11 17.27
N ARG A 193 7.74 -18.22 16.52
CA ARG A 193 8.84 -19.18 16.54
C ARG A 193 9.49 -19.30 15.18
N GLU A 194 10.77 -19.63 15.22
CA GLU A 194 11.61 -19.83 14.05
C GLU A 194 12.30 -21.19 14.14
N PRO A 195 12.52 -21.88 13.01
CA PRO A 195 13.28 -23.11 13.02
C PRO A 195 14.68 -22.85 13.58
N TRP A 196 15.19 -23.83 14.33
CA TRP A 196 16.58 -23.77 14.78
C TRP A 196 17.52 -23.84 13.57
N PRO A 197 18.63 -23.07 13.59
CA PRO A 197 19.64 -23.21 12.54
C PRO A 197 20.16 -24.65 12.50
N GLU A 198 20.30 -25.20 11.30
CA GLU A 198 20.79 -26.57 11.07
C GLU A 198 22.14 -26.83 11.78
N ALA A 199 23.04 -25.85 11.75
CA ALA A 199 24.33 -25.91 12.45
C ALA A 199 24.19 -26.01 13.98
N THR A 200 23.08 -25.52 14.55
CA THR A 200 22.76 -25.65 15.98
C THR A 200 22.19 -27.03 16.27
N LEU A 201 21.24 -27.50 15.45
CA LEU A 201 20.63 -28.83 15.57
C LEU A 201 21.68 -29.94 15.53
N ARG A 202 22.68 -29.84 14.65
CA ARG A 202 23.80 -30.79 14.53
C ARG A 202 24.67 -30.94 15.79
N LYS A 203 24.63 -29.99 16.72
CA LYS A 203 25.39 -30.04 17.97
C LYS A 203 24.63 -30.75 19.09
N TRP A 204 23.34 -30.99 18.89
CA TRP A 204 22.46 -31.54 19.90
C TRP A 204 22.28 -33.04 19.73
N GLN A 205 21.91 -33.69 20.83
CA GLN A 205 21.78 -35.14 20.90
C GLN A 205 20.33 -35.54 20.64
N HIS A 206 20.13 -36.77 20.19
CA HIS A 206 18.82 -37.37 20.01
C HIS A 206 18.65 -38.51 21.01
N ASP A 207 17.45 -38.70 21.53
CA ASP A 207 17.10 -39.90 22.27
C ASP A 207 16.60 -41.02 21.35
N GLU A 208 16.21 -42.15 21.94
CA GLU A 208 15.72 -43.33 21.23
C GLU A 208 14.40 -43.06 20.48
N GLU A 209 13.63 -42.06 20.90
CA GLU A 209 12.42 -41.60 20.22
C GLU A 209 12.67 -40.49 19.19
N GLY A 210 13.94 -40.12 18.95
CA GLY A 210 14.36 -39.11 17.98
C GLY A 210 14.22 -37.66 18.46
N ARG A 211 13.86 -37.42 19.73
CA ARG A 211 13.69 -36.07 20.29
C ARG A 211 15.04 -35.42 20.53
N VAL A 212 15.14 -34.15 20.13
CA VAL A 212 16.38 -33.37 20.25
C VAL A 212 16.53 -32.84 21.67
N TYR A 213 17.69 -33.02 22.29
CA TYR A 213 18.02 -32.44 23.59
C TYR A 213 19.45 -31.91 23.64
N ARG A 214 19.68 -30.94 24.53
CA ARG A 214 21.02 -30.48 24.91
C ARG A 214 21.35 -30.88 26.35
N VAL A 215 22.61 -31.16 26.61
CA VAL A 215 23.13 -31.48 27.96
C VAL A 215 23.79 -30.24 28.54
N GLN A 216 23.46 -29.88 29.78
CA GLN A 216 24.18 -28.84 30.51
C GLN A 216 25.28 -29.49 31.36
N ASN A 217 26.54 -29.26 30.98
CA ASN A 217 27.76 -29.94 31.46
C ASN A 217 27.96 -30.01 32.99
N LYS A 218 27.19 -29.28 33.81
CA LYS A 218 27.33 -29.29 35.27
C LYS A 218 26.47 -30.33 36.00
N PHE A 219 25.40 -30.85 35.40
CA PHE A 219 24.43 -31.70 36.11
C PHE A 219 23.86 -32.86 35.27
N ASP A 220 24.41 -33.09 34.08
CA ASP A 220 23.92 -34.08 33.12
C ASP A 220 22.40 -33.96 32.81
N LYS A 221 21.86 -32.77 33.03
CA LYS A 221 20.44 -32.48 32.87
C LYS A 221 20.14 -32.29 31.39
N ARG A 222 19.27 -33.15 30.86
CA ARG A 222 18.76 -33.07 29.49
C ARG A 222 17.70 -31.98 29.40
N TYR A 223 17.87 -31.07 28.45
CA TYR A 223 16.86 -30.08 28.08
C TYR A 223 16.34 -30.42 26.69
N TYR A 224 15.12 -30.94 26.66
CA TYR A 224 14.41 -31.22 25.42
C TYR A 224 14.06 -29.92 24.70
N ILE A 225 14.30 -29.93 23.39
CA ILE A 225 14.07 -28.79 22.53
C ILE A 225 12.66 -28.88 21.97
N ASP A 226 11.97 -27.74 22.00
CA ASP A 226 10.65 -27.62 21.41
C ASP A 226 10.74 -27.81 19.88
N PRO A 227 10.03 -28.80 19.31
CA PRO A 227 10.04 -29.04 17.87
C PRO A 227 9.43 -27.87 17.08
N ALA A 228 8.63 -27.00 17.72
CA ALA A 228 8.11 -25.79 17.09
C ALA A 228 9.17 -24.71 16.82
N GLY A 229 10.41 -24.90 17.30
CA GLY A 229 11.54 -24.01 17.03
C GLY A 229 11.89 -23.07 18.19
N LYS A 230 12.90 -22.22 17.96
CA LYS A 230 13.30 -21.17 18.90
C LYS A 230 12.27 -20.03 18.89
N LEU A 231 12.21 -19.27 19.98
CA LEU A 231 11.52 -17.98 19.95
C LEU A 231 12.21 -17.06 18.92
N ALA A 232 11.41 -16.32 18.15
CA ALA A 232 11.94 -15.36 17.20
C ALA A 232 12.67 -14.23 17.94
N ASP A 233 13.80 -13.83 17.39
CA ASP A 233 14.55 -12.65 17.84
C ASP A 233 13.91 -11.38 17.28
N ASP A 234 14.48 -10.20 17.57
CA ASP A 234 14.00 -8.90 17.09
C ASP A 234 14.70 -8.43 15.79
N VAL A 235 15.58 -9.25 15.22
CA VAL A 235 16.17 -9.03 13.89
C VAL A 235 15.57 -10.02 12.91
N TRP A 236 14.80 -9.52 11.95
CA TRP A 236 14.04 -10.34 11.01
C TRP A 236 14.58 -10.22 9.60
N GLU A 237 15.00 -11.34 9.02
CA GLU A 237 15.45 -11.40 7.63
C GLU A 237 14.30 -11.86 6.72
N ILE A 238 13.66 -10.91 6.05
CA ILE A 238 12.52 -11.17 5.15
C ILE A 238 12.71 -10.33 3.90
N THR A 239 12.88 -10.95 2.73
CA THR A 239 13.13 -10.23 1.47
C THR A 239 11.95 -10.39 0.51
N LEU A 240 11.41 -9.27 0.04
CA LEU A 240 10.46 -9.26 -1.07
C LEU A 240 11.23 -9.30 -2.39
N SER A 241 11.41 -10.49 -2.95
CA SER A 241 12.09 -10.66 -4.24
C SER A 241 11.23 -10.17 -5.39
N SER A 242 11.85 -9.54 -6.39
CA SER A 242 11.18 -9.07 -7.61
C SER A 242 10.53 -10.19 -8.43
N ARG A 243 10.90 -11.45 -8.16
CA ARG A 243 10.35 -12.63 -8.85
C ARG A 243 9.12 -13.24 -8.16
N THR A 244 8.69 -12.68 -7.04
CA THR A 244 7.57 -13.24 -6.27
C THR A 244 6.23 -12.87 -6.89
N LYS A 245 5.25 -13.80 -6.82
CA LYS A 245 3.88 -13.58 -7.32
C LYS A 245 3.12 -12.52 -6.51
N GLU A 246 3.59 -12.18 -5.31
CA GLU A 246 3.00 -11.12 -4.47
C GLU A 246 3.40 -9.71 -4.94
N ARG A 247 4.45 -9.55 -5.75
CA ARG A 247 4.96 -8.24 -6.17
C ARG A 247 4.01 -7.60 -7.19
N LEU A 248 3.50 -6.40 -6.86
CA LEU A 248 2.58 -5.64 -7.72
C LEU A 248 3.26 -4.53 -8.51
N GLY A 249 4.50 -4.19 -8.15
CA GLY A 249 5.17 -2.98 -8.66
C GLY A 249 4.77 -1.71 -7.93
N TYR A 250 3.92 -1.79 -6.88
CA TYR A 250 3.62 -0.63 -6.04
C TYR A 250 4.89 -0.14 -5.32
N PRO A 251 5.19 1.17 -5.32
CA PRO A 251 6.31 1.72 -4.58
C PRO A 251 6.27 1.29 -3.12
N THR A 252 7.41 0.88 -2.57
CA THR A 252 7.55 0.55 -1.14
C THR A 252 6.63 -0.57 -0.60
N GLN A 253 6.07 -1.43 -1.47
CA GLN A 253 5.28 -2.60 -1.06
C GLN A 253 6.05 -3.45 -0.04
N LYS A 254 5.40 -3.73 1.09
CA LYS A 254 5.93 -4.64 2.12
C LYS A 254 5.61 -6.11 1.77
N PRO A 255 6.50 -7.07 2.10
CA PRO A 255 6.21 -8.49 1.92
C PRO A 255 5.09 -8.96 2.84
N GLU A 256 4.22 -9.83 2.35
CA GLU A 256 3.10 -10.36 3.14
C GLU A 256 3.60 -11.15 4.35
N ALA A 257 4.71 -11.90 4.20
CA ALA A 257 5.33 -12.66 5.29
C ALA A 257 5.75 -11.79 6.50
N LEU A 258 6.15 -10.53 6.27
CA LEU A 258 6.46 -9.60 7.35
C LEU A 258 5.18 -9.23 8.11
N MET A 259 4.11 -8.91 7.39
CA MET A 259 2.82 -8.55 7.99
C MET A 259 2.18 -9.74 8.71
N GLU A 260 2.25 -10.93 8.12
CA GLU A 260 1.74 -12.16 8.73
C GLU A 260 2.44 -12.45 10.07
N LYS A 261 3.78 -12.25 10.14
CA LYS A 261 4.55 -12.41 11.37
C LYS A 261 4.14 -11.38 12.44
N ILE A 262 3.98 -10.11 12.06
CA ILE A 262 3.56 -9.04 12.98
C ILE A 262 2.16 -9.31 13.54
N ILE A 263 1.21 -9.59 12.65
CA ILE A 263 -0.20 -9.78 12.99
C ILE A 263 -0.36 -11.02 13.88
N SER A 264 0.19 -12.17 13.46
CA SER A 264 0.07 -13.41 14.24
C SER A 264 0.72 -13.31 15.62
N ALA A 265 1.81 -12.55 15.76
CA ALA A 265 2.50 -12.39 17.02
C ALA A 265 1.72 -11.54 18.04
N SER A 266 0.89 -10.60 17.60
CA SER A 266 0.27 -9.58 18.46
C SER A 266 -1.27 -9.57 18.41
N THR A 267 -1.90 -10.53 17.74
CA THR A 267 -3.36 -10.67 17.64
C THR A 267 -3.79 -12.14 17.57
N ASP A 268 -5.03 -12.40 17.94
CA ASP A 268 -5.74 -13.66 17.75
C ASP A 268 -6.75 -13.57 16.58
N PRO A 269 -7.24 -14.70 16.04
CA PRO A 269 -8.31 -14.68 15.03
C PRO A 269 -9.55 -13.91 15.53
N GLY A 270 -10.11 -13.07 14.67
CA GLY A 270 -11.23 -12.17 15.00
C GLY A 270 -10.83 -10.80 15.54
N ASP A 271 -9.59 -10.60 15.98
CA ASP A 271 -9.10 -9.28 16.40
C ASP A 271 -9.09 -8.28 15.24
N ILE A 272 -9.11 -6.98 15.57
CA ILE A 272 -9.18 -5.89 14.61
C ILE A 272 -7.80 -5.29 14.34
N VAL A 273 -7.36 -5.38 13.09
CA VAL A 273 -6.12 -4.77 12.57
C VAL A 273 -6.45 -3.47 11.82
N LEU A 274 -5.79 -2.37 12.20
CA LEU A 274 -5.90 -1.08 11.51
C LEU A 274 -4.59 -0.75 10.80
N ASP A 275 -4.71 -0.38 9.53
CA ASP A 275 -3.65 0.28 8.77
C ASP A 275 -4.18 1.61 8.19
N PRO A 276 -3.80 2.76 8.78
CA PRO A 276 -4.28 4.07 8.35
C PRO A 276 -3.39 4.71 7.27
N PHE A 277 -2.44 3.94 6.71
CA PHE A 277 -1.62 4.27 5.53
C PHE A 277 -1.54 3.04 4.62
N CYS A 278 -2.70 2.43 4.31
CA CYS A 278 -2.72 1.06 3.80
C CYS A 278 -2.13 0.89 2.38
N GLY A 279 -2.11 1.94 1.54
CA GLY A 279 -1.38 1.99 0.29
C GLY A 279 -1.76 0.89 -0.72
N CYS A 280 -0.99 -0.20 -0.74
CA CYS A 280 -1.33 -1.36 -1.58
C CYS A 280 -2.14 -2.44 -0.83
N GLY A 281 -2.40 -2.27 0.47
CA GLY A 281 -3.20 -3.16 1.28
C GLY A 281 -2.51 -4.44 1.75
N THR A 282 -1.17 -4.51 1.78
CA THR A 282 -0.45 -5.72 2.24
C THR A 282 -0.87 -6.11 3.66
N THR A 283 -1.00 -5.14 4.58
CA THR A 283 -1.44 -5.38 5.96
C THR A 283 -2.85 -5.98 6.01
N LEU A 284 -3.78 -5.43 5.22
CA LEU A 284 -5.17 -5.88 5.17
C LEU A 284 -5.28 -7.29 4.57
N VAL A 285 -4.51 -7.57 3.51
CA VAL A 285 -4.45 -8.90 2.88
C VAL A 285 -3.92 -9.95 3.85
N ALA A 286 -2.86 -9.65 4.58
CA ALA A 286 -2.31 -10.55 5.59
C ALA A 286 -3.31 -10.77 6.74
N ALA A 287 -3.98 -9.72 7.22
CA ALA A 287 -5.02 -9.81 8.24
C ALA A 287 -6.18 -10.71 7.78
N GLN A 288 -6.67 -10.51 6.54
CA GLN A 288 -7.73 -11.32 5.94
C GLN A 288 -7.35 -12.81 5.87
N LYS A 289 -6.15 -13.13 5.36
CA LYS A 289 -5.64 -14.52 5.27
C LYS A 289 -5.54 -15.20 6.62
N LEU A 290 -5.18 -14.43 7.64
CA LEU A 290 -5.06 -14.88 9.02
C LEU A 290 -6.41 -14.93 9.75
N GLY A 291 -7.54 -14.54 9.13
CA GLY A 291 -8.85 -14.54 9.78
C GLY A 291 -9.01 -13.45 10.85
N ARG A 292 -8.34 -12.30 10.68
CA ARG A 292 -8.54 -11.10 11.48
C ARG A 292 -9.54 -10.17 10.78
N GLN A 293 -10.24 -9.37 11.57
CA GLN A 293 -10.98 -8.22 11.05
C GLN A 293 -9.99 -7.11 10.71
N TRP A 294 -10.32 -6.26 9.74
CA TRP A 294 -9.40 -5.21 9.30
C TRP A 294 -10.12 -3.92 8.94
N ILE A 295 -9.39 -2.81 9.05
CA ILE A 295 -9.82 -1.47 8.63
C ILE A 295 -8.64 -0.82 7.90
N GLY A 296 -8.90 -0.35 6.68
CA GLY A 296 -7.93 0.41 5.88
C GLY A 296 -8.33 1.89 5.77
N ILE A 297 -7.35 2.79 5.77
CA ILE A 297 -7.55 4.19 5.40
C ILE A 297 -6.45 4.62 4.43
N ASP A 298 -6.85 5.13 3.27
CA ASP A 298 -5.93 5.76 2.31
C ASP A 298 -6.60 6.98 1.68
N ILE A 299 -5.82 8.00 1.33
CA ILE A 299 -6.34 9.20 0.68
C ILE A 299 -6.50 9.01 -0.84
N SER A 300 -5.83 8.02 -1.43
CA SER A 300 -5.82 7.76 -2.87
C SER A 300 -6.99 6.84 -3.25
N PRO A 301 -7.96 7.30 -4.08
CA PRO A 301 -8.99 6.42 -4.62
C PRO A 301 -8.42 5.25 -5.43
N THR A 302 -7.26 5.47 -6.06
CA THR A 302 -6.54 4.46 -6.83
C THR A 302 -6.03 3.32 -5.95
N ALA A 303 -5.42 3.67 -4.81
CA ALA A 303 -4.99 2.72 -3.79
C ALA A 303 -6.18 1.89 -3.29
N VAL A 304 -7.27 2.57 -2.90
CA VAL A 304 -8.46 1.92 -2.35
C VAL A 304 -9.08 0.89 -3.31
N ASP A 305 -9.17 1.18 -4.61
CA ASP A 305 -9.69 0.20 -5.58
C ASP A 305 -8.74 -1.00 -5.78
N LEU A 306 -7.43 -0.77 -5.79
CA LEU A 306 -6.45 -1.86 -5.84
C LEU A 306 -6.58 -2.78 -4.63
N GLU A 307 -6.67 -2.20 -3.44
CA GLU A 307 -6.81 -2.93 -2.18
C GLU A 307 -8.06 -3.81 -2.19
N ARG A 308 -9.20 -3.26 -2.64
CA ARG A 308 -10.44 -4.02 -2.81
C ARG A 308 -10.23 -5.25 -3.68
N ARG A 309 -9.61 -5.08 -4.85
CA ARG A 309 -9.32 -6.19 -5.76
C ARG A 309 -8.44 -7.26 -5.11
N ARG A 310 -7.39 -6.86 -4.39
CA ARG A 310 -6.52 -7.80 -3.68
C ARG A 310 -7.26 -8.57 -2.59
N LEU A 311 -8.10 -7.89 -1.81
CA LEU A 311 -8.87 -8.49 -0.72
C LEU A 311 -9.89 -9.50 -1.25
N VAL A 312 -10.61 -9.16 -2.32
CA VAL A 312 -11.54 -10.10 -2.98
C VAL A 312 -10.81 -11.34 -3.47
N LYS A 313 -9.61 -11.18 -4.06
CA LYS A 313 -8.79 -12.31 -4.55
C LYS A 313 -8.37 -13.28 -3.44
N VAL A 314 -8.25 -12.81 -2.19
CA VAL A 314 -7.92 -13.65 -1.03
C VAL A 314 -9.16 -14.08 -0.22
N GLY A 315 -10.36 -13.93 -0.80
CA GLY A 315 -11.61 -14.47 -0.27
C GLY A 315 -12.44 -13.51 0.57
N ALA A 316 -12.15 -12.20 0.57
CA ALA A 316 -13.05 -11.22 1.20
C ALA A 316 -14.31 -11.03 0.35
N THR A 317 -15.49 -11.30 0.92
CA THR A 317 -16.77 -11.25 0.19
C THR A 317 -17.48 -9.90 0.28
N GLU A 318 -17.24 -9.11 1.32
CA GLU A 318 -17.96 -7.85 1.60
C GLU A 318 -16.99 -6.69 1.87
N VAL A 319 -16.10 -6.39 0.92
CA VAL A 319 -15.19 -5.25 1.04
C VAL A 319 -15.98 -3.95 0.86
N LYS A 320 -16.26 -3.25 1.96
CA LYS A 320 -16.97 -1.97 1.92
C LYS A 320 -16.01 -0.83 1.60
N LEU A 321 -16.38 0.01 0.64
CA LEU A 321 -15.65 1.24 0.33
C LEU A 321 -16.46 2.45 0.81
N VAL A 322 -15.81 3.37 1.52
CA VAL A 322 -16.42 4.61 2.01
C VAL A 322 -15.58 5.80 1.56
N GLY A 323 -16.21 6.88 1.11
CA GLY A 323 -15.50 8.12 0.72
C GLY A 323 -14.98 8.16 -0.71
N MET A 324 -15.24 7.12 -1.52
CA MET A 324 -14.87 7.12 -2.94
C MET A 324 -15.50 8.31 -3.69
N PRO A 325 -14.77 8.95 -4.63
CA PRO A 325 -15.32 10.04 -5.42
C PRO A 325 -16.37 9.49 -6.40
N VAL A 326 -17.61 9.99 -6.27
CA VAL A 326 -18.78 9.52 -7.05
C VAL A 326 -19.47 10.64 -7.83
N THR A 327 -18.98 11.88 -7.69
CA THR A 327 -19.52 13.05 -8.38
C THR A 327 -18.44 13.73 -9.22
N GLU A 328 -18.85 14.45 -10.28
CA GLU A 328 -17.91 15.28 -11.05
C GLU A 328 -17.16 16.29 -10.19
N ALA A 329 -17.83 16.89 -9.20
CA ALA A 329 -17.21 17.87 -8.31
C ALA A 329 -16.06 17.23 -7.51
N GLN A 330 -16.30 16.08 -6.89
CA GLN A 330 -15.26 15.35 -6.15
C GLN A 330 -14.10 14.92 -7.06
N LEU A 331 -14.40 14.49 -8.30
CA LEU A 331 -13.37 14.12 -9.28
C LEU A 331 -12.57 15.33 -9.78
N ALA A 332 -13.18 16.50 -9.85
CA ALA A 332 -12.51 17.74 -10.26
C ALA A 332 -11.52 18.21 -9.19
N ASP A 333 -11.81 17.95 -7.91
CA ASP A 333 -10.94 18.32 -6.78
C ASP A 333 -9.79 17.33 -6.55
N LEU A 334 -9.79 16.18 -7.24
CA LEU A 334 -8.67 15.24 -7.17
C LEU A 334 -7.38 15.88 -7.70
N LYS A 335 -6.25 15.43 -7.16
CA LYS A 335 -4.95 15.76 -7.77
C LYS A 335 -4.90 15.26 -9.22
N PRO A 336 -4.25 15.97 -10.15
CA PRO A 336 -4.26 15.60 -11.57
C PRO A 336 -3.85 14.15 -11.86
N PHE A 337 -2.87 13.63 -11.12
CA PHE A 337 -2.44 12.24 -11.24
C PHE A 337 -3.49 11.23 -10.73
N GLU A 338 -4.16 11.52 -9.61
CA GLU A 338 -5.24 10.66 -9.10
C GLU A 338 -6.45 10.67 -10.03
N PHE A 339 -6.78 11.82 -10.60
CA PHE A 339 -7.84 11.91 -11.61
C PHE A 339 -7.48 11.11 -12.87
N GLN A 340 -6.25 11.24 -13.37
CA GLN A 340 -5.76 10.43 -14.49
C GLN A 340 -5.89 8.93 -14.19
N ASN A 341 -5.44 8.49 -13.01
CA ASN A 341 -5.50 7.09 -12.64
C ASN A 341 -6.93 6.59 -12.49
N TRP A 342 -7.80 7.39 -11.88
CA TRP A 342 -9.21 7.09 -11.78
C TRP A 342 -9.83 6.86 -13.16
N VAL A 343 -9.54 7.74 -14.13
CA VAL A 343 -10.04 7.59 -15.51
C VAL A 343 -9.53 6.31 -16.17
N ILE A 344 -8.21 6.06 -16.13
CA ILE A 344 -7.62 4.87 -16.77
C ILE A 344 -8.18 3.59 -16.15
N ASN A 345 -8.28 3.52 -14.81
CA ASN A 345 -8.86 2.36 -14.13
C ASN A 345 -10.34 2.19 -14.43
N ARG A 346 -11.11 3.29 -14.48
CA ARG A 346 -12.54 3.25 -14.80
C ARG A 346 -12.81 2.79 -16.23
N MET A 347 -11.91 3.11 -17.14
CA MET A 347 -11.89 2.63 -18.52
C MET A 347 -11.27 1.23 -18.66
N ASN A 348 -10.87 0.60 -17.55
CA ASN A 348 -10.24 -0.70 -17.55
C ASN A 348 -9.02 -0.72 -18.48
N GLY A 349 -8.19 0.32 -18.42
CA GLY A 349 -7.00 0.52 -19.25
C GLY A 349 -5.69 0.22 -18.51
N THR A 350 -4.58 0.35 -19.24
CA THR A 350 -3.21 0.25 -18.73
C THR A 350 -2.52 1.61 -18.79
N HIS A 351 -1.66 1.90 -17.82
CA HIS A 351 -0.93 3.17 -17.79
C HIS A 351 0.15 3.21 -18.87
N SER A 352 0.40 4.41 -19.43
CA SER A 352 1.55 4.58 -20.31
C SER A 352 2.85 4.50 -19.49
N PRO A 353 3.83 3.67 -19.88
CA PRO A 353 5.12 3.56 -19.19
C PRO A 353 6.03 4.77 -19.43
N HIS A 354 5.77 5.58 -20.47
CA HIS A 354 6.54 6.77 -20.80
C HIS A 354 5.61 7.98 -20.88
N LYS A 355 6.02 9.10 -20.27
CA LYS A 355 5.32 10.39 -20.40
C LYS A 355 6.16 11.46 -21.12
N VAL A 356 7.42 11.16 -21.45
CA VAL A 356 8.32 12.08 -22.15
C VAL A 356 8.54 11.56 -23.58
N GLY A 357 7.88 12.19 -24.55
CA GLY A 357 7.99 11.83 -25.99
C GLY A 357 6.68 11.33 -26.61
N ASP A 358 5.72 10.94 -25.78
CA ASP A 358 4.47 10.25 -26.15
C ASP A 358 3.34 11.21 -26.60
N MET A 359 3.64 12.50 -26.74
CA MET A 359 2.72 13.54 -27.23
C MET A 359 1.37 13.61 -26.49
N GLY A 360 1.33 13.19 -25.22
CA GLY A 360 0.16 13.31 -24.36
C GLY A 360 -0.76 12.09 -24.32
N ILE A 361 -0.27 10.88 -24.62
CA ILE A 361 -0.94 9.63 -24.26
C ILE A 361 -0.76 9.38 -22.75
N ASP A 362 -1.86 9.18 -22.05
CA ASP A 362 -1.92 8.99 -20.59
C ASP A 362 -2.09 7.52 -20.20
N GLY A 363 -2.61 6.70 -21.11
CA GLY A 363 -2.78 5.26 -20.97
C GLY A 363 -3.30 4.61 -22.25
N PHE A 364 -3.66 3.33 -22.14
CA PHE A 364 -4.12 2.51 -23.27
C PHE A 364 -5.32 1.66 -22.85
N SER A 365 -6.24 1.37 -23.77
CA SER A 365 -7.30 0.38 -23.51
C SER A 365 -6.69 -1.01 -23.33
N PHE A 366 -7.26 -1.83 -22.44
CA PHE A 366 -6.64 -3.10 -22.07
C PHE A 366 -6.60 -4.11 -23.24
N MET A 367 -7.71 -4.29 -23.96
CA MET A 367 -7.81 -5.31 -25.02
C MET A 367 -7.05 -4.93 -26.29
N LEU A 368 -7.25 -3.70 -26.77
CA LEU A 368 -6.82 -3.28 -28.11
C LEU A 368 -5.60 -2.36 -28.07
N HIS A 369 -5.10 -2.02 -26.88
CA HIS A 369 -4.02 -1.03 -26.69
C HIS A 369 -4.29 0.27 -27.46
N GLU A 370 -5.53 0.74 -27.43
CA GLU A 370 -5.94 2.00 -28.06
C GLU A 370 -5.54 3.17 -27.15
N PRO A 371 -4.90 4.24 -27.66
CA PRO A 371 -4.46 5.35 -26.83
C PRO A 371 -5.62 6.03 -26.10
N ILE A 372 -5.35 6.43 -24.85
CA ILE A 372 -6.23 7.21 -24.00
C ILE A 372 -5.49 8.48 -23.59
N GLN A 373 -6.11 9.63 -23.80
CA GLN A 373 -5.67 10.92 -23.29
C GLN A 373 -6.68 11.46 -22.27
N VAL A 374 -6.18 11.95 -21.15
CA VAL A 374 -6.98 12.44 -20.04
C VAL A 374 -6.75 13.93 -19.84
N LYS A 375 -7.84 14.71 -19.76
CA LYS A 375 -7.81 16.13 -19.46
C LYS A 375 -8.73 16.44 -18.29
N GLN A 376 -8.14 16.85 -17.16
CA GLN A 376 -8.87 17.34 -16.00
C GLN A 376 -9.35 18.79 -16.22
N SER A 377 -10.16 19.02 -17.24
CA SER A 377 -10.63 20.36 -17.61
C SER A 377 -11.98 20.30 -18.34
N ARG A 378 -12.67 21.44 -18.39
CA ARG A 378 -13.95 21.63 -19.09
C ARG A 378 -13.74 22.33 -20.43
N ALA A 379 -14.71 22.19 -21.32
CA ALA A 379 -14.76 22.85 -22.62
C ALA A 379 -13.51 22.60 -23.48
N ILE A 380 -13.09 21.34 -23.57
CA ILE A 380 -11.96 20.93 -24.41
C ILE A 380 -12.22 21.33 -25.87
N GLY A 381 -11.25 22.04 -26.45
CA GLY A 381 -11.33 22.58 -27.81
C GLY A 381 -10.71 21.67 -28.86
N ARG A 382 -10.84 22.12 -30.12
CA ARG A 382 -10.32 21.47 -31.33
C ARG A 382 -8.84 21.09 -31.24
N ASN A 383 -8.01 21.98 -30.70
CA ASN A 383 -6.56 21.81 -30.59
C ASN A 383 -6.12 20.54 -29.86
N VAL A 384 -6.90 20.07 -28.88
CA VAL A 384 -6.57 18.84 -28.15
C VAL A 384 -6.80 17.63 -29.05
N VAL A 385 -7.88 17.62 -29.83
CA VAL A 385 -8.19 16.56 -30.79
C VAL A 385 -7.13 16.52 -31.90
N ASP A 386 -6.74 17.67 -32.45
CA ASP A 386 -5.69 17.79 -33.48
C ASP A 386 -4.35 17.20 -32.99
N ASN A 387 -3.94 17.55 -31.77
CA ASN A 387 -2.69 17.06 -31.20
C ASN A 387 -2.74 15.55 -30.93
N PHE A 388 -3.89 15.05 -30.45
CA PHE A 388 -4.09 13.64 -30.15
C PHE A 388 -4.15 12.76 -31.40
N GLU A 389 -4.72 13.26 -32.50
CA GLU A 389 -4.73 12.58 -33.81
C GLU A 389 -3.32 12.10 -34.19
N THR A 390 -2.32 12.97 -34.06
CA THR A 390 -0.93 12.65 -34.37
C THR A 390 -0.40 11.52 -33.47
N ALA A 391 -0.78 11.50 -32.20
CA ALA A 391 -0.37 10.48 -31.26
C ALA A 391 -0.97 9.11 -31.60
N VAL A 392 -2.26 9.06 -31.95
CA VAL A 392 -2.96 7.82 -32.34
C VAL A 392 -2.40 7.24 -33.65
N LYS A 393 -2.09 8.10 -34.63
CA LYS A 393 -1.45 7.66 -35.88
C LYS A 393 -0.07 7.03 -35.63
N ARG A 394 0.73 7.63 -34.73
CA ARG A 394 2.06 7.13 -34.37
C ARG A 394 2.03 5.80 -33.63
N SER A 395 1.00 5.55 -32.81
CA SER A 395 0.82 4.24 -32.17
C SER A 395 0.36 3.15 -33.13
N GLY A 396 0.15 3.46 -34.41
CA GLY A 396 -0.34 2.51 -35.42
C GLY A 396 -1.79 2.07 -35.19
N LYS A 397 -2.58 2.88 -34.46
CA LYS A 397 -3.99 2.60 -34.16
C LYS A 397 -4.88 3.50 -35.00
N ASN A 398 -6.09 3.04 -35.25
CA ASN A 398 -7.14 3.80 -35.94
C ASN A 398 -8.26 4.25 -34.99
N LYS A 399 -8.09 4.03 -33.68
CA LYS A 399 -9.05 4.40 -32.64
C LYS A 399 -8.32 4.87 -31.40
N GLY A 400 -8.89 5.86 -30.72
CA GLY A 400 -8.37 6.40 -29.47
C GLY A 400 -9.45 7.17 -28.70
N TYR A 401 -9.19 7.42 -27.42
CA TYR A 401 -10.16 8.06 -26.52
C TYR A 401 -9.58 9.32 -25.91
N ILE A 402 -10.39 10.37 -25.87
CA ILE A 402 -10.09 11.56 -25.07
C ILE A 402 -11.15 11.64 -23.98
N VAL A 403 -10.71 11.77 -22.73
CA VAL A 403 -11.58 11.91 -21.57
C VAL A 403 -11.46 13.29 -20.97
N ALA A 404 -12.58 13.95 -20.72
CA ALA A 404 -12.62 15.26 -20.07
C ALA A 404 -13.94 15.53 -19.34
N PHE A 405 -14.06 16.64 -18.59
CA PHE A 405 -15.35 17.00 -17.98
C PHE A 405 -16.37 17.52 -18.99
N SER A 406 -15.92 18.15 -20.08
CA SER A 406 -16.80 18.53 -21.19
C SER A 406 -16.00 18.91 -22.43
N PHE A 407 -16.65 18.84 -23.59
CA PHE A 407 -16.08 19.18 -24.89
C PHE A 407 -16.82 20.34 -25.52
N GLY A 408 -16.09 21.25 -26.16
CA GLY A 408 -16.66 22.31 -26.97
C GLY A 408 -17.10 21.80 -28.35
N LYS A 409 -17.96 22.56 -29.04
CA LYS A 409 -18.46 22.22 -30.38
C LYS A 409 -17.33 21.88 -31.37
N GLY A 410 -16.24 22.65 -31.35
CA GLY A 410 -15.10 22.45 -32.24
C GLY A 410 -14.35 21.13 -32.02
N ALA A 411 -14.40 20.53 -30.83
CA ALA A 411 -13.81 19.22 -30.59
C ALA A 411 -14.63 18.10 -31.27
N TYR A 412 -15.97 18.17 -31.19
CA TYR A 412 -16.85 17.22 -31.88
C TYR A 412 -16.76 17.34 -33.40
N GLU A 413 -16.74 18.56 -33.93
CA GLU A 413 -16.57 18.83 -35.36
C GLU A 413 -15.24 18.26 -35.88
N GLU A 414 -14.16 18.42 -35.11
CA GLU A 414 -12.85 17.89 -35.47
C GLU A 414 -12.80 16.36 -35.39
N ALA A 415 -13.31 15.74 -34.33
CA ALA A 415 -13.36 14.28 -34.22
C ALA A 415 -14.14 13.64 -35.38
N ALA A 416 -15.24 14.28 -35.82
CA ALA A 416 -15.99 13.86 -37.00
C ALA A 416 -15.19 14.04 -38.31
N ARG A 417 -14.46 15.16 -38.45
CA ARG A 417 -13.58 15.41 -39.61
C ARG A 417 -12.48 14.34 -39.71
N VAL A 418 -11.79 14.04 -38.61
CA VAL A 418 -10.71 13.05 -38.53
C VAL A 418 -11.22 11.67 -38.93
N LYS A 419 -12.41 11.27 -38.45
CA LYS A 419 -13.04 10.01 -38.84
C LYS A 419 -13.36 9.94 -40.34
N GLY A 420 -13.85 11.03 -40.92
CA GLY A 420 -14.20 11.09 -42.34
C GLY A 420 -13.00 11.19 -43.29
N ALA A 421 -11.96 11.92 -42.91
CA ALA A 421 -10.79 12.19 -43.75
C ALA A 421 -9.71 11.11 -43.64
N ASP A 422 -9.44 10.64 -42.42
CA ASP A 422 -8.29 9.78 -42.11
C ASP A 422 -8.70 8.38 -41.64
N GLY A 423 -10.01 8.09 -41.56
CA GLY A 423 -10.52 6.82 -41.06
C GLY A 423 -10.23 6.57 -39.57
N LEU A 424 -9.82 7.59 -38.82
CA LEU A 424 -9.39 7.48 -37.44
C LEU A 424 -10.52 7.90 -36.49
N ALA A 425 -10.95 6.99 -35.62
CA ALA A 425 -12.04 7.19 -34.68
C ALA A 425 -11.52 7.73 -33.34
N ILE A 426 -11.60 9.04 -33.14
CA ILE A 426 -11.37 9.67 -31.83
C ILE A 426 -12.70 9.76 -31.08
N THR A 427 -12.86 8.93 -30.05
CA THR A 427 -14.05 8.95 -29.19
C THR A 427 -13.85 9.94 -28.05
N LEU A 428 -14.77 10.90 -27.92
CA LEU A 428 -14.80 11.86 -26.83
C LEU A 428 -15.72 11.34 -25.72
N LEU A 429 -15.16 11.03 -24.55
CA LEU A 429 -15.91 10.54 -23.39
C LEU A 429 -15.90 11.59 -22.27
N THR A 430 -17.06 11.88 -21.71
CA THR A 430 -17.13 12.77 -20.55
C THR A 430 -16.93 12.01 -19.23
N VAL A 431 -16.57 12.72 -18.16
CA VAL A 431 -16.54 12.14 -16.82
C VAL A 431 -17.92 11.63 -16.41
N ALA A 432 -19.00 12.35 -16.77
CA ALA A 432 -20.37 11.88 -16.62
C ALA A 432 -20.61 10.53 -17.33
N ASP A 433 -20.11 10.36 -18.56
CA ASP A 433 -20.23 9.09 -19.29
C ASP A 433 -19.55 7.94 -18.54
N LEU A 434 -18.39 8.19 -17.93
CA LEU A 434 -17.67 7.18 -17.12
C LEU A 434 -18.40 6.87 -15.80
N LEU A 435 -19.03 7.85 -15.17
CA LEU A 435 -19.84 7.65 -13.96
C LEU A 435 -21.10 6.83 -14.27
N GLU A 436 -21.75 7.13 -15.40
CA GLU A 436 -22.94 6.42 -15.87
C GLU A 436 -22.65 5.04 -16.48
N GLY A 437 -21.37 4.68 -16.66
CA GLY A 437 -20.96 3.39 -17.20
C GLY A 437 -21.16 3.28 -18.73
N LYS A 438 -21.23 4.41 -19.44
CA LYS A 438 -21.42 4.48 -20.90
C LYS A 438 -20.15 4.25 -21.72
N ALA A 439 -19.03 3.90 -21.09
CA ALA A 439 -17.81 3.56 -21.82
C ALA A 439 -17.91 2.12 -22.36
N ASP A 440 -17.96 1.99 -23.69
CA ASP A 440 -17.90 0.73 -24.44
C ASP A 440 -16.50 0.07 -24.38
N LEU A 441 -15.95 -0.07 -23.18
CA LEU A 441 -14.68 -0.76 -22.90
C LEU A 441 -14.87 -1.96 -21.98
N VAL A 442 -16.12 -2.31 -21.67
CA VAL A 442 -16.50 -3.54 -20.97
C VAL A 442 -16.42 -4.70 -21.95
N THR A 443 -15.73 -5.78 -21.59
CA THR A 443 -15.82 -7.05 -22.33
C THR A 443 -17.28 -7.48 -22.39
N PRO A 444 -17.90 -7.54 -23.59
CA PRO A 444 -19.18 -8.20 -23.70
C PRO A 444 -18.94 -9.66 -23.30
N GLU A 445 -19.78 -10.19 -22.40
CA GLU A 445 -19.97 -11.61 -22.08
C GLU A 445 -19.33 -12.21 -20.82
N THR A 446 -18.41 -11.58 -20.08
CA THR A 446 -17.82 -12.24 -18.89
C THR A 446 -18.08 -11.59 -17.53
N GLY A 447 -18.47 -10.31 -17.47
CA GLY A 447 -18.60 -9.61 -16.18
C GLY A 447 -17.30 -9.55 -15.35
N LEU A 448 -16.16 -9.89 -15.97
CA LEU A 448 -14.84 -9.86 -15.35
C LEU A 448 -14.17 -8.50 -15.61
N PHE A 449 -13.47 -8.01 -14.60
CA PHE A 449 -12.62 -6.82 -14.75
C PHE A 449 -11.31 -7.25 -15.44
N GLY A 450 -10.69 -6.40 -16.25
CA GLY A 450 -9.43 -6.76 -16.97
C GLY A 450 -8.26 -7.15 -16.06
N THR A 451 -8.40 -6.91 -14.76
CA THR A 451 -7.48 -7.29 -13.71
C THR A 451 -7.59 -8.75 -13.28
N ASP A 452 -8.65 -9.44 -13.73
CA ASP A 452 -8.87 -10.87 -13.53
C ASP A 452 -8.25 -11.72 -14.65
N LEU A 453 -7.74 -11.06 -15.70
CA LEU A 453 -6.95 -11.69 -16.73
C LEU A 453 -5.48 -11.73 -16.30
N PRO A 454 -4.80 -12.88 -16.42
CA PRO A 454 -3.39 -12.97 -16.10
C PRO A 454 -2.60 -11.94 -16.91
N LEU A 455 -1.79 -11.12 -16.24
CA LEU A 455 -0.81 -10.28 -16.93
C LEU A 455 0.04 -11.19 -17.83
N PRO A 456 0.26 -10.85 -19.11
CA PRO A 456 1.16 -11.63 -19.95
C PRO A 456 2.53 -11.69 -19.29
N ASP A 457 3.10 -12.89 -19.19
CA ASP A 457 4.43 -13.11 -18.64
C ASP A 457 5.44 -12.24 -19.43
N PRO A 458 6.14 -11.29 -18.79
CA PRO A 458 7.09 -10.41 -19.48
C PRO A 458 8.30 -11.16 -20.08
N ARG A 459 8.39 -12.49 -19.93
CA ARG A 459 9.55 -13.30 -20.34
C ARG A 459 9.25 -14.53 -21.23
N SER A 460 8.26 -14.48 -22.11
CA SER A 460 8.16 -15.47 -23.20
C SER A 460 8.17 -14.82 -24.59
N PRO A 461 9.30 -14.85 -25.30
CA PRO A 461 9.36 -14.45 -26.71
C PRO A 461 8.63 -15.40 -27.67
N ASP A 462 8.27 -16.63 -27.25
CA ASP A 462 7.93 -17.73 -28.16
C ASP A 462 6.54 -18.36 -27.93
N ALA A 463 5.54 -17.61 -27.46
CA ALA A 463 4.17 -18.14 -27.33
C ALA A 463 3.10 -17.17 -27.80
N ARG A 464 3.27 -16.54 -28.97
CA ARG A 464 2.12 -15.97 -29.68
C ARG A 464 1.52 -17.07 -30.56
N PRO A 465 0.28 -17.51 -30.32
CA PRO A 465 -0.43 -18.31 -31.31
C PRO A 465 -0.50 -17.52 -32.62
N SER A 466 -0.38 -18.20 -33.75
CA SER A 466 -0.37 -17.53 -35.05
C SER A 466 -1.74 -16.90 -35.34
N VAL A 467 -1.78 -15.94 -36.28
CA VAL A 467 -3.03 -15.31 -36.71
C VAL A 467 -4.01 -16.37 -37.25
N GLU A 468 -3.51 -17.47 -37.81
CA GLU A 468 -4.35 -18.60 -38.24
C GLU A 468 -4.97 -19.37 -37.06
N GLU A 469 -4.27 -19.51 -35.93
CA GLU A 469 -4.78 -20.21 -34.73
C GLU A 469 -5.87 -19.41 -34.01
N LEU A 470 -5.79 -18.07 -34.03
CA LEU A 470 -6.80 -17.18 -33.44
C LEU A 470 -8.07 -17.08 -34.29
N VAL A 471 -7.97 -17.28 -35.60
CA VAL A 471 -9.11 -17.27 -36.52
C VAL A 471 -9.84 -18.63 -36.53
N ALA A 472 -9.15 -19.73 -36.19
CA ALA A 472 -9.74 -21.07 -36.14
C ALA A 472 -10.63 -21.32 -34.91
N SER A 473 -10.50 -20.53 -33.83
CA SER A 473 -11.33 -20.71 -32.62
C SER A 473 -12.67 -19.96 -32.67
N ASP A 474 -12.94 -19.17 -33.72
CA ASP A 474 -14.10 -18.25 -33.79
C ASP A 474 -15.11 -18.63 -34.89
N THR A 475 -15.09 -19.88 -35.38
CA THR A 475 -16.13 -20.39 -36.29
C THR A 475 -17.05 -21.39 -35.60
N GLY A 476 -18.09 -20.85 -34.97
CA GLY A 476 -19.46 -21.37 -35.02
C GLY A 476 -19.75 -22.69 -34.29
N GLN A 477 -20.24 -22.58 -33.05
CA GLN A 477 -21.28 -23.50 -32.57
C GLN A 477 -22.64 -22.81 -32.72
N GLU A 478 -23.41 -23.20 -33.75
CA GLU A 478 -24.78 -23.67 -33.49
C GLU A 478 -25.39 -24.42 -34.69
N LEU A 479 -26.09 -25.51 -34.32
CA LEU A 479 -27.26 -26.12 -34.99
C LEU A 479 -27.06 -26.99 -36.25
N GLY A 480 -27.36 -28.29 -36.07
CA GLY A 480 -28.31 -28.98 -36.95
C GLY A 480 -27.75 -29.98 -37.98
N GLN A 481 -27.76 -31.26 -37.59
CA GLN A 481 -28.41 -32.36 -38.31
C GLN A 481 -28.17 -32.60 -39.83
N VAL A 482 -27.67 -33.81 -40.15
CA VAL A 482 -28.09 -34.77 -41.23
C VAL A 482 -26.99 -35.25 -42.21
N ALA A 483 -26.85 -36.58 -42.21
CA ALA A 483 -26.50 -37.56 -43.26
C ALA A 483 -25.11 -37.60 -43.95
N GLU A 484 -24.48 -38.76 -43.76
CA GLU A 484 -23.94 -39.70 -44.76
C GLU A 484 -23.24 -39.16 -46.02
N SER A 485 -21.95 -39.48 -46.17
CA SER A 485 -21.45 -40.52 -47.09
C SER A 485 -20.08 -40.17 -47.70
N GLY A 486 -19.18 -41.17 -47.72
CA GLY A 486 -18.17 -41.34 -48.77
C GLY A 486 -16.79 -40.70 -48.59
N GLU A 487 -15.85 -41.50 -48.08
CA GLU A 487 -14.47 -41.76 -48.55
C GLU A 487 -13.89 -41.00 -49.78
N PRO A 488 -12.57 -41.10 -50.08
CA PRO A 488 -11.39 -40.99 -49.22
C PRO A 488 -10.27 -40.11 -49.87
N TYR A 489 -9.26 -39.79 -49.06
CA TYR A 489 -7.83 -39.61 -49.38
C TYR A 489 -7.40 -39.17 -50.80
N LEU A 490 -6.66 -38.06 -50.86
CA LEU A 490 -5.25 -38.04 -51.29
C LEU A 490 -4.50 -36.87 -50.66
#